data_AF-A0A9P1KEG7-F1
#
_entry.id   AF-A0A9P1KEG7-F1
#
_cell.length_a   1.000
_cell.length_b   1.000
_cell.length_c   1.000
_cell.angle_alpha   90.00
_cell.angle_beta   90.00
_cell.angle_gamma   90.00
#
_symmetry.space_group_name_H-M   'P 1'
#
loop_
_entity.id
_entity.type
_entity.pdbx_description
1 polymer ?
#
loop_
_entity_poly.entity_id
_entity_poly.type
_entity_poly.pdbx_seq_one_letter_code
_entity_poly.pdbx_strand_id
1 'polypeptide(L)'
;MVLRLLLAPLTAPLDGIVWIGEQILERADAELDDKENLNKRLLALQLAYDMGDISEEDFEEEEEQLLREIIALEESQQQSELASDDDE
;
A
#
# COMPACT_ATOMS: atom_id res chain seq x y z
N MET A 1 -17.73 -13.54 22.66
CA MET A 1 -16.24 -13.55 22.64
C MET A 1 -15.62 -14.89 22.24
N VAL A 2 -16.32 -16.04 22.27
CA VAL A 2 -15.75 -17.37 21.93
C VAL A 2 -15.76 -17.74 20.43
N LEU A 3 -16.66 -17.17 19.62
CA LEU A 3 -16.72 -17.47 18.17
C LEU A 3 -15.44 -17.07 17.41
N ARG A 4 -14.76 -16.01 17.88
CA ARG A 4 -13.51 -15.52 17.30
C ARG A 4 -12.36 -16.54 17.42
N LEU A 5 -12.36 -17.36 18.48
CA LEU A 5 -11.35 -18.38 18.72
C LEU A 5 -11.49 -19.60 17.77
N LEU A 6 -12.70 -19.86 17.28
CA LEU A 6 -12.98 -20.97 16.35
C LEU A 6 -12.61 -20.64 14.91
N LEU A 7 -12.68 -19.35 14.53
CA LEU A 7 -12.25 -18.84 13.23
C LEU A 7 -10.74 -18.52 13.21
N ALA A 8 -10.10 -18.38 14.37
CA ALA A 8 -8.68 -18.08 14.50
C ALA A 8 -7.73 -18.97 13.67
N PRO A 9 -7.85 -20.31 13.58
CA PRO A 9 -6.95 -21.09 12.72
C PRO A 9 -7.17 -20.86 11.21
N LEU A 10 -8.30 -20.25 10.81
CA LEU A 10 -8.64 -19.94 9.43
C LEU A 10 -8.23 -18.51 9.05
N THR A 11 -8.31 -17.55 9.99
CA THR A 11 -7.97 -16.13 9.76
C THR A 11 -6.55 -15.76 10.21
N ALA A 12 -5.94 -16.51 11.15
CA ALA A 12 -4.57 -16.23 11.62
C ALA A 12 -3.47 -16.31 10.53
N PRO A 13 -3.59 -17.16 9.47
CA PRO A 13 -2.66 -17.10 8.35
C PRO A 13 -2.76 -15.78 7.56
N LEU A 14 -3.97 -15.21 7.42
CA LEU A 14 -4.22 -13.96 6.71
C LEU A 14 -3.62 -12.77 7.47
N ASP A 15 -3.84 -12.72 8.79
CA ASP A 15 -3.21 -11.72 9.67
C ASP A 15 -1.66 -11.80 9.61
N GLY A 16 -1.11 -13.00 9.37
CA GLY A 16 0.32 -13.23 9.21
C GLY A 16 0.91 -12.72 7.88
N ILE A 17 0.13 -12.68 6.80
CA ILE A 17 0.56 -12.15 5.49
C ILE A 17 0.52 -10.62 5.52
N VAL A 18 -0.49 -10.02 6.15
CA VAL A 18 -0.58 -8.56 6.36
C VAL A 18 0.64 -8.05 7.14
N TRP A 19 1.05 -8.75 8.21
CA TRP A 19 2.26 -8.41 8.97
C TRP A 19 3.56 -8.52 8.13
N ILE A 20 3.64 -9.48 7.21
CA ILE A 20 4.78 -9.63 6.28
C ILE A 20 4.75 -8.52 5.22
N GLY A 21 3.57 -8.13 4.75
CA GLY A 21 3.37 -6.97 3.87
C GLY A 21 3.91 -5.70 4.49
N GLU A 22 3.56 -5.40 5.73
CA GLU A 22 4.09 -4.25 6.51
C GLU A 22 5.63 -4.26 6.59
N GLN A 23 6.25 -5.43 6.76
CA GLN A 23 7.70 -5.56 6.93
C GLN A 23 8.52 -5.52 5.63
N ILE A 24 7.93 -5.95 4.50
CA ILE A 24 8.55 -5.83 3.18
C ILE A 24 8.54 -4.36 2.72
N LEU A 25 7.46 -3.66 3.04
CA LEU A 25 7.29 -2.22 2.84
C LEU A 25 8.42 -1.42 3.51
N GLU A 26 8.66 -1.69 4.79
CA GLU A 26 9.64 -0.96 5.61
C GLU A 26 11.10 -1.08 5.12
N ARG A 27 11.40 -2.03 4.22
CA ARG A 27 12.76 -2.24 3.66
C ARG A 27 12.91 -1.83 2.20
N ALA A 28 11.82 -1.63 1.46
CA ALA A 28 11.87 -1.09 0.10
C ALA A 28 12.04 0.44 0.09
N ASP A 29 11.73 1.11 1.20
CA ASP A 29 11.77 2.58 1.39
C ASP A 29 13.17 3.20 1.40
N ALA A 30 14.25 2.43 1.55
CA ALA A 30 15.55 3.02 1.89
C ALA A 30 16.29 3.72 0.73
N GLU A 31 15.97 3.45 -0.55
CA GLU A 31 16.77 3.96 -1.69
C GLU A 31 15.99 4.33 -2.97
N LEU A 32 14.66 4.20 -3.02
CA LEU A 32 13.85 4.46 -4.23
C LEU A 32 13.01 5.73 -4.10
N ASP A 33 12.70 6.36 -5.24
CA ASP A 33 11.79 7.50 -5.31
C ASP A 33 10.43 7.17 -4.67
N ASP A 34 9.90 8.09 -3.85
CA ASP A 34 8.66 7.88 -3.07
C ASP A 34 7.49 7.43 -3.95
N LYS A 35 7.40 7.96 -5.19
CA LYS A 35 6.36 7.59 -6.15
C LYS A 35 6.57 6.18 -6.68
N GLU A 36 7.81 5.81 -6.99
CA GLU A 36 8.14 4.46 -7.46
C GLU A 36 7.82 3.42 -6.37
N ASN A 37 8.04 3.75 -5.10
CA ASN A 37 7.67 2.90 -3.98
C ASN A 37 6.17 2.65 -3.92
N LEU A 38 5.36 3.71 -3.94
CA LEU A 38 3.89 3.59 -3.93
C LEU A 38 3.37 2.76 -5.10
N ASN A 39 3.93 2.93 -6.31
CA ASN A 39 3.56 2.12 -7.47
C ASN A 39 3.91 0.62 -7.30
N LYS A 40 5.06 0.31 -6.70
CA LYS A 40 5.44 -1.09 -6.41
C LYS A 40 4.51 -1.73 -5.39
N ARG A 41 4.11 -0.98 -4.36
CA ARG A 41 3.14 -1.45 -3.36
C ARG A 41 1.78 -1.76 -4.00
N LEU A 42 1.31 -0.89 -4.91
CA LEU A 42 0.06 -1.11 -5.64
C LEU A 42 0.11 -2.37 -6.51
N LEU A 43 1.23 -2.61 -7.20
CA LEU A 43 1.44 -3.83 -7.98
C LEU A 43 1.46 -5.10 -7.09
N ALA A 44 2.09 -5.03 -5.92
CA ALA A 44 2.10 -6.13 -4.96
C ALA A 44 0.70 -6.44 -4.43
N LEU A 45 -0.09 -5.41 -4.13
CA LEU A 45 -1.48 -5.53 -3.70
C LEU A 45 -2.35 -6.20 -4.77
N GLN A 46 -2.22 -5.78 -6.03
CA GLN A 46 -2.89 -6.41 -7.18
C GLN A 46 -2.55 -7.90 -7.31
N LEU A 47 -1.26 -8.24 -7.19
CA LEU A 47 -0.82 -9.63 -7.29
C LEU A 47 -1.38 -10.49 -6.16
N ALA A 48 -1.43 -9.96 -4.93
CA ALA A 48 -2.02 -10.65 -3.79
C ALA A 48 -3.51 -10.93 -4.00
N TYR A 49 -4.25 -9.97 -4.56
CA TYR A 49 -5.66 -10.17 -4.93
C TYR A 49 -5.82 -11.21 -6.04
N ASP A 50 -5.02 -11.12 -7.11
CA ASP A 50 -5.04 -12.07 -8.23
C ASP A 50 -4.73 -13.51 -7.80
N MET A 51 -3.91 -13.69 -6.76
CA MET A 51 -3.60 -14.99 -6.15
C MET A 51 -4.68 -15.48 -5.18
N GLY A 52 -5.64 -14.62 -4.82
CA GLY A 52 -6.69 -14.91 -3.84
C GLY A 52 -6.20 -14.87 -2.39
N ASP A 53 -5.07 -14.21 -2.13
CA ASP A 53 -4.48 -14.09 -0.79
C ASP A 53 -5.22 -13.03 0.07
N ILE A 54 -5.88 -12.07 -0.58
CA ILE A 54 -6.71 -11.03 0.05
C ILE A 54 -8.11 -11.00 -0.56
N SER A 55 -9.09 -10.48 0.19
CA SER A 55 -10.44 -10.32 -0.32
C SER A 55 -10.57 -9.09 -1.24
N GLU A 56 -11.64 -9.03 -2.03
CA GLU A 56 -11.96 -7.87 -2.86
C GLU A 56 -12.19 -6.61 -2.01
N GLU A 57 -12.84 -6.74 -0.85
CA GLU A 57 -13.08 -5.64 0.09
C GLU A 57 -11.76 -5.08 0.65
N ASP A 58 -10.85 -5.97 1.08
CA ASP A 58 -9.52 -5.56 1.59
C ASP A 58 -8.68 -4.93 0.47
N PHE A 59 -8.77 -5.46 -0.76
CA PHE A 59 -8.07 -4.91 -1.92
C PHE A 59 -8.56 -3.49 -2.24
N GLU A 60 -9.87 -3.27 -2.29
CA GLU A 60 -10.47 -1.97 -2.61
C GLU A 60 -10.10 -0.90 -1.55
N GLU A 61 -10.17 -1.23 -0.26
CA GLU A 61 -9.82 -0.31 0.82
C GLU A 61 -8.36 0.16 0.74
N GLU A 62 -7.44 -0.78 0.55
CA GLU A 62 -6.00 -0.50 0.46
C GLU A 62 -5.63 0.17 -0.87
N GLU A 63 -6.22 -0.25 -1.99
CA GLU A 63 -6.00 0.38 -3.31
C GLU A 63 -6.38 1.85 -3.28
N GLU A 64 -7.55 2.17 -2.73
CA GLU A 64 -7.99 3.55 -2.60
C GLU A 64 -7.02 4.39 -1.75
N GLN A 65 -6.48 3.81 -0.67
CA GLN A 65 -5.52 4.51 0.17
C GLN A 65 -4.23 4.81 -0.59
N LEU A 66 -3.65 3.81 -1.27
CA LEU A 66 -2.43 3.99 -2.06
C LEU A 66 -2.62 5.02 -3.18
N LEU A 67 -3.76 4.98 -3.89
CA LEU A 67 -4.04 5.94 -4.95
C LEU A 67 -4.14 7.38 -4.43
N ARG A 68 -4.72 7.58 -3.23
CA ARG A 68 -4.75 8.89 -2.57
C ARG A 68 -3.35 9.40 -2.23
N GLU A 69 -2.47 8.52 -1.74
CA GLU A 69 -1.07 8.86 -1.44
C GLU A 69 -0.30 9.27 -2.70
N ILE A 70 -0.50 8.55 -3.81
CA ILE A 70 0.13 8.87 -5.11
C ILE A 70 -0.30 10.25 -5.61
N ILE A 71 -1.61 10.54 -5.60
CA ILE A 71 -2.14 11.84 -6.04
C ILE A 71 -1.57 12.98 -5.19
N ALA A 72 -1.58 12.82 -3.86
CA ALA A 72 -1.05 13.85 -2.96
C ALA A 72 0.45 14.13 -3.20
N LEU A 73 1.22 13.09 -3.49
CA LEU A 73 2.63 13.23 -3.84
C LEU A 73 2.82 13.98 -5.17
N GLU A 74 2.06 13.62 -6.21
CA GLU A 74 2.11 14.29 -7.52
C GLU A 74 1.76 15.78 -7.42
N GLU A 75 0.71 16.11 -6.67
CA GLU A 75 0.30 17.50 -6.44
C GLU A 75 1.41 18.30 -5.74
N SER A 76 2.08 17.70 -4.75
CA SER A 76 3.18 18.35 -4.03
C SER A 76 4.40 18.62 -4.93
N GLN A 77 4.73 17.68 -5.83
CA GLN A 77 5.84 17.82 -6.77
C GLN A 77 5.54 18.93 -7.79
N GLN A 78 4.35 18.95 -8.39
CA GLN A 78 3.94 20.01 -9.32
C GLN A 78 3.97 21.39 -8.69
N GLN A 79 3.53 21.50 -7.43
CA GLN A 79 3.51 22.78 -6.74
C GLN A 79 4.91 23.28 -6.40
N SER A 80 5.85 22.36 -6.12
CA SER A 80 7.27 22.68 -5.94
C SER A 80 7.93 23.14 -7.25
N GLU A 81 7.63 22.50 -8.38
CA GLU A 81 8.18 22.88 -9.68
C GLU A 81 7.70 24.26 -10.14
N LEU A 82 6.41 24.56 -9.95
CA LEU A 82 5.84 25.87 -10.27
C LEU A 82 6.41 26.99 -9.39
N ALA A 83 6.70 26.70 -8.12
CA ALA A 83 7.31 27.68 -7.21
C ALA A 83 8.79 27.95 -7.52
N SER A 84 9.50 27.01 -8.16
CA SER A 84 10.90 27.21 -8.58
C SER A 84 11.05 28.02 -9.86
N ASP A 85 10.06 28.00 -10.76
CA ASP A 85 10.10 28.71 -12.05
C ASP A 85 9.79 30.22 -11.93
N ASP A 86 9.14 30.66 -10.84
CA ASP A 86 8.82 32.08 -10.59
C ASP A 86 9.99 32.89 -9.99
N ASP A 87 11.08 32.23 -9.56
CA ASP A 87 12.27 32.84 -8.94
C ASP A 87 13.45 33.07 -9.94
N GLU A 88 13.30 32.76 -11.24
CA GLU A 88 14.31 32.96 -12.31
C GLU A 88 14.03 34.18 -13.22
#